data_AF-A0A660YMP9-F1
#
_entry.id   AF-A0A660YMP9-F1
#
_cell.length_a   1.000
_cell.length_b   1.000
_cell.length_c   1.000
_cell.angle_alpha   90.00
_cell.angle_beta   90.00
_cell.angle_gamma   90.00
#
_symmetry.space_group_name_H-M   'P 1'
#
loop_
_entity.id
_entity.type
_entity.pdbx_description
1 polymer ?
#
loop_
_entity_poly.entity_id
_entity_poly.type
_entity_poly.pdbx_seq_one_letter_code
_entity_poly.pdbx_strand_id
1 'polypeptide(L)'
;MKKILSFIITICFVCGASLFAQKFDNVALTPPMGWNSWNKFGPDINEELVKEIADAMVSSGMKDAGYQFIVIDDGWQTGRDENGNIVVNSKKFPNGIKPVVDYVHSKGLKFGIYSDAGRKTCQGLPGSRGYEYQDARTYASWGVDYLKYDWCYHGKQNSEASYKLMRDALYKAGRPIVFSICEWGTTKPWLWAKDVGH
;
A
#
# COMPACT_ATOMS: atom_id res chain seq x y z
N MET A 1 25.65 55.80 36.85
CA MET A 1 24.47 54.89 36.79
C MET A 1 23.90 54.87 35.37
N LYS A 2 24.33 53.94 34.51
CA LYS A 2 23.59 53.55 33.29
C LYS A 2 23.89 52.07 33.05
N LYS A 3 22.93 51.20 33.40
CA LYS A 3 22.99 49.75 33.14
C LYS A 3 22.63 49.55 31.66
N ILE A 4 23.56 49.07 30.85
CA ILE A 4 23.29 48.66 29.47
C ILE A 4 22.80 47.21 29.54
N LEU A 5 21.51 47.02 29.28
CA LEU A 5 20.86 45.72 29.19
C LEU A 5 21.13 45.16 27.79
N SER A 6 22.06 44.22 27.67
CA SER A 6 22.30 43.50 26.41
C SER A 6 21.20 42.48 26.19
N PHE A 7 20.33 42.74 25.22
CA PHE A 7 19.29 41.84 24.75
C PHE A 7 19.94 40.74 23.90
N ILE A 8 19.94 39.49 24.37
CA ILE A 8 20.35 38.34 23.56
C ILE A 8 19.17 37.99 22.65
N ILE A 9 19.27 38.34 21.37
CA ILE A 9 18.34 37.89 20.34
C ILE A 9 18.77 36.47 19.95
N THR A 10 18.10 35.46 20.50
CA THR A 10 18.23 34.08 20.03
C THR A 10 17.54 33.97 18.67
N ILE A 11 18.33 33.97 17.59
CA ILE A 11 17.84 33.63 16.25
C ILE A 11 17.58 32.11 16.26
N CYS A 12 16.32 31.72 16.43
CA CYS A 12 15.88 30.37 16.10
C CYS A 12 16.02 30.17 14.58
N PHE A 13 17.07 29.47 14.17
CA PHE A 13 17.18 28.92 12.83
C PHE A 13 16.07 27.86 12.68
N VAL A 14 14.91 28.27 12.21
CA VAL A 14 13.91 27.34 11.70
C VAL A 14 14.51 26.78 10.42
N CYS A 15 15.20 25.64 10.52
CA CYS A 15 15.46 24.80 9.35
C CYS A 15 14.10 24.47 8.77
N GLY A 16 13.71 25.19 7.72
CA GLY A 16 12.58 24.82 6.88
C GLY A 16 12.93 23.50 6.24
N ALA A 17 12.60 22.40 6.91
CA ALA A 17 12.55 21.10 6.28
C ALA A 17 11.55 21.24 5.14
N SER A 18 12.06 21.36 3.93
CA SER A 18 11.24 21.27 2.74
C SER A 18 10.50 19.93 2.82
N LEU A 19 9.19 19.98 3.02
CA LEU A 19 8.29 18.83 2.96
C LEU A 19 8.24 18.37 1.50
N PHE A 20 9.33 17.80 1.01
CA PHE A 20 9.32 17.10 -0.25
C PHE A 20 8.54 15.81 -0.04
N ALA A 21 7.69 15.50 -1.03
CA ALA A 21 7.09 14.21 -1.24
C ALA A 21 8.07 13.08 -0.95
N GLN A 22 7.74 12.17 -0.05
CA GLN A 22 8.57 11.01 0.22
C GLN A 22 7.78 9.76 -0.15
N LYS A 23 8.17 9.12 -1.26
CA LYS A 23 7.97 7.68 -1.43
C LYS A 23 9.23 6.99 -0.93
N PHE A 24 9.14 5.70 -0.61
CA PHE A 24 10.35 4.96 -0.25
C PHE A 24 11.27 4.82 -1.45
N ASP A 25 12.53 5.19 -1.29
CA ASP A 25 13.55 4.91 -2.30
C ASP A 25 13.94 3.42 -2.29
N ASN A 26 14.44 2.92 -3.43
CA ASN A 26 15.03 1.60 -3.57
C ASN A 26 14.11 0.38 -3.32
N VAL A 27 12.77 0.53 -3.33
CA VAL A 27 11.84 -0.60 -3.14
C VAL A 27 11.44 -1.35 -4.42
N ALA A 28 11.66 -0.75 -5.60
CA ALA A 28 11.36 -1.34 -6.92
C ALA A 28 12.27 -0.73 -8.00
N LEU A 29 13.57 -1.00 -7.93
CA LEU A 29 14.56 -0.48 -8.88
C LEU A 29 14.43 -1.09 -10.28
N THR A 30 13.82 -2.27 -10.36
CA THR A 30 13.41 -2.95 -11.59
C THR A 30 11.91 -3.22 -11.53
N PRO A 31 11.24 -3.45 -12.68
CA PRO A 31 9.82 -3.80 -12.68
C PRO A 31 9.51 -4.94 -11.69
N PRO A 32 8.53 -4.78 -10.79
CA PRO A 32 8.15 -5.84 -9.86
C PRO A 32 7.69 -7.09 -10.61
N MET A 33 8.22 -8.25 -10.21
CA MET A 33 7.85 -9.55 -10.79
C MET A 33 7.13 -10.39 -9.74
N GLY A 34 6.01 -11.01 -10.12
CA GLY A 34 5.20 -11.78 -9.18
C GLY A 34 3.94 -12.36 -9.79
N TRP A 35 3.02 -12.74 -8.92
CA TRP A 35 1.71 -13.28 -9.23
C TRP A 35 0.63 -12.41 -8.59
N ASN A 36 -0.51 -12.28 -9.26
CA ASN A 36 -1.71 -11.63 -8.73
C ASN A 36 -2.91 -12.56 -8.90
N SER A 37 -3.80 -12.59 -7.89
CA SER A 37 -4.92 -13.53 -7.85
C SER A 37 -6.02 -13.28 -8.88
N TRP A 38 -6.18 -12.05 -9.35
CA TRP A 38 -7.39 -11.58 -10.02
C TRP A 38 -7.76 -12.36 -11.28
N ASN A 39 -6.82 -12.52 -12.21
CA ASN A 39 -7.12 -13.05 -13.55
C ASN A 39 -7.66 -14.48 -13.54
N LYS A 40 -7.37 -15.27 -12.50
CA LYS A 40 -7.83 -16.65 -12.37
C LYS A 40 -8.94 -16.82 -11.34
N PHE A 41 -8.83 -16.12 -10.20
CA PHE A 41 -9.68 -16.37 -9.03
C PHE A 41 -10.69 -15.26 -8.77
N GLY A 42 -10.55 -14.09 -9.41
CA GLY A 42 -11.40 -12.94 -9.12
C GLY A 42 -11.47 -12.66 -7.62
N PRO A 43 -12.67 -12.48 -7.03
CA PRO A 43 -12.82 -12.29 -5.60
C PRO A 43 -12.69 -13.59 -4.79
N ASP A 44 -12.67 -14.78 -5.40
CA ASP A 44 -12.71 -16.08 -4.72
C ASP A 44 -11.32 -16.52 -4.25
N ILE A 45 -10.76 -15.73 -3.33
CA ILE A 45 -9.46 -15.95 -2.67
C ILE A 45 -9.63 -16.31 -1.20
N ASN A 46 -8.69 -17.06 -0.65
CA ASN A 46 -8.63 -17.40 0.77
C ASN A 46 -7.18 -17.66 1.24
N GLU A 47 -7.00 -17.85 2.54
CA GLU A 47 -5.69 -18.10 3.17
C GLU A 47 -4.99 -19.34 2.57
N GLU A 48 -5.72 -20.43 2.35
CA GLU A 48 -5.18 -21.69 1.83
C GLU A 48 -4.62 -21.51 0.41
N LEU A 49 -5.41 -20.93 -0.50
CA LEU A 49 -4.99 -20.64 -1.87
C LEU A 49 -3.70 -19.82 -1.91
N VAL A 50 -3.58 -18.78 -1.08
CA VAL A 50 -2.39 -17.93 -1.06
C VAL A 50 -1.15 -18.72 -0.62
N LYS A 51 -1.30 -19.62 0.37
CA LYS A 51 -0.21 -20.48 0.82
C LYS A 51 0.19 -21.50 -0.25
N GLU A 52 -0.79 -22.11 -0.93
CA GLU A 52 -0.55 -23.04 -2.05
C GLU A 52 0.20 -22.35 -3.20
N ILE A 53 -0.18 -21.12 -3.56
CA ILE A 53 0.53 -20.34 -4.58
C ILE A 53 1.96 -20.02 -4.14
N ALA A 54 2.18 -19.72 -2.85
CA ALA A 54 3.53 -19.51 -2.32
C ALA A 54 4.40 -20.76 -2.45
N ASP A 55 3.86 -21.93 -2.08
CA ASP A 55 4.55 -23.20 -2.23
C ASP A 55 4.82 -23.55 -3.70
N ALA A 56 3.85 -23.30 -4.58
CA ALA A 56 4.00 -23.51 -6.02
C ALA A 56 5.06 -22.59 -6.64
N MET A 57 5.09 -21.30 -6.30
CA MET A 57 6.09 -20.35 -6.80
C MET A 57 7.52 -20.73 -6.38
N VAL A 58 7.70 -21.29 -5.18
CA VAL A 58 9.00 -21.79 -4.74
C VAL A 58 9.35 -23.09 -5.45
N SER A 59 8.48 -24.10 -5.39
CA SER A 59 8.77 -25.45 -5.90
C SER A 59 8.91 -25.52 -7.43
N SER A 60 8.27 -24.63 -8.17
CA SER A 60 8.38 -24.53 -9.63
C SER A 60 9.65 -23.81 -10.11
N GLY A 61 10.43 -23.17 -9.22
CA GLY A 61 11.57 -22.34 -9.58
C GLY A 61 11.20 -20.92 -10.05
N MET A 62 9.92 -20.53 -10.02
CA MET A 62 9.50 -19.16 -10.38
C MET A 62 10.13 -18.11 -9.46
N LYS A 63 10.25 -18.41 -8.16
CA LYS A 63 10.95 -17.54 -7.22
C LYS A 63 12.39 -17.29 -7.66
N ASP A 64 13.11 -18.34 -8.03
CA ASP A 64 14.51 -18.26 -8.46
C ASP A 64 14.66 -17.54 -9.82
N ALA A 65 13.62 -17.62 -10.67
CA ALA A 65 13.51 -16.83 -11.90
C ALA A 65 13.16 -15.34 -11.66
N GLY A 66 12.98 -14.91 -10.41
CA GLY A 66 12.77 -13.51 -10.02
C GLY A 66 11.34 -13.13 -9.65
N TYR A 67 10.36 -14.05 -9.71
CA TYR A 67 8.98 -13.76 -9.29
C TYR A 67 8.89 -13.77 -7.77
N GLN A 68 8.87 -12.58 -7.17
CA GLN A 68 9.00 -12.40 -5.72
C GLN A 68 7.72 -11.98 -5.02
N PHE A 69 6.76 -11.37 -5.71
CA PHE A 69 5.53 -10.87 -5.09
C PHE A 69 4.36 -11.84 -5.26
N ILE A 70 3.59 -12.04 -4.20
CA ILE A 70 2.23 -12.62 -4.23
C ILE A 70 1.26 -11.52 -3.83
N VAL A 71 0.50 -11.00 -4.79
CA VAL A 71 -0.46 -9.91 -4.58
C VAL A 71 -1.87 -10.48 -4.54
N ILE A 72 -2.54 -10.42 -3.39
CA ILE A 72 -3.98 -10.68 -3.34
C ILE A 72 -4.74 -9.46 -3.86
N ASP A 73 -5.71 -9.71 -4.72
CA ASP A 73 -6.54 -8.67 -5.31
C ASP A 73 -7.85 -8.46 -4.52
N ASP A 74 -8.85 -7.83 -5.14
CA ASP A 74 -10.12 -7.49 -4.49
C ASP A 74 -10.82 -8.72 -3.87
N GLY A 75 -11.67 -8.49 -2.87
CA GLY A 75 -12.47 -9.56 -2.24
C GLY A 75 -11.96 -10.08 -0.89
N TRP A 76 -10.87 -9.52 -0.35
CA TRP A 76 -10.28 -9.96 0.93
C TRP A 76 -10.97 -9.39 2.18
N GLN A 77 -11.70 -8.30 2.02
CA GLN A 77 -12.36 -7.52 3.07
C GLN A 77 -13.89 -7.60 2.99
N THR A 78 -14.59 -7.21 4.06
CA THR A 78 -16.07 -7.20 4.13
C THR A 78 -16.67 -5.82 4.42
N GLY A 79 -16.03 -5.02 5.28
CA GLY A 79 -16.62 -3.80 5.81
C GLY A 79 -15.60 -2.94 6.56
N ARG A 80 -16.09 -1.93 7.29
CA ARG A 80 -15.30 -1.20 8.28
C ARG A 80 -15.94 -1.37 9.67
N ASP A 81 -15.12 -1.43 10.71
CA ASP A 81 -15.59 -1.44 12.10
C ASP A 81 -16.01 -0.03 12.56
N GLU A 82 -16.46 0.08 13.82
CA GLU A 82 -16.89 1.36 14.43
C GLU A 82 -15.78 2.42 14.49
N ASN A 83 -14.51 1.99 14.47
CA ASN A 83 -13.33 2.85 14.47
C ASN A 83 -12.84 3.15 13.04
N GLY A 84 -13.56 2.67 12.02
CA GLY A 84 -13.21 2.86 10.62
C GLY A 84 -12.12 1.93 10.10
N ASN A 85 -11.68 0.90 10.84
CA ASN A 85 -10.68 -0.05 10.33
C ASN A 85 -11.32 -0.99 9.32
N ILE A 86 -10.60 -1.33 8.24
CA ILE A 86 -11.05 -2.37 7.31
C ILE A 86 -11.14 -3.72 8.04
N VAL A 87 -12.28 -4.39 7.90
CA VAL A 87 -12.55 -5.71 8.46
C VAL A 87 -12.18 -6.77 7.42
N VAL A 88 -11.27 -7.66 7.82
CA VAL A 88 -10.87 -8.83 7.03
C VAL A 88 -12.04 -9.82 6.95
N ASN A 89 -12.24 -10.43 5.79
CA ASN A 89 -13.22 -11.51 5.64
C ASN A 89 -12.76 -12.77 6.38
N SER A 90 -13.24 -13.00 7.59
CA SER A 90 -12.86 -14.15 8.43
C SER A 90 -13.26 -15.51 7.86
N LYS A 91 -14.18 -15.58 6.89
CA LYS A 91 -14.46 -16.83 6.17
C LYS A 91 -13.35 -17.20 5.18
N LYS A 92 -12.67 -16.19 4.63
CA LYS A 92 -11.56 -16.36 3.67
C LYS A 92 -10.20 -16.40 4.37
N PHE A 93 -10.04 -15.57 5.39
CA PHE A 93 -8.80 -15.40 6.15
C PHE A 93 -9.12 -15.52 7.65
N PRO A 94 -9.38 -16.74 8.15
CA PRO A 94 -9.84 -16.97 9.53
C PRO A 94 -8.87 -16.47 10.59
N ASN A 95 -7.58 -16.41 10.27
CA ASN A 95 -6.54 -15.91 11.16
C ASN A 95 -6.13 -14.45 10.86
N GLY A 96 -6.86 -13.77 9.97
CA GLY A 96 -6.48 -12.46 9.46
C GLY A 96 -5.37 -12.50 8.40
N ILE A 97 -4.91 -11.33 7.96
CA ILE A 97 -3.93 -11.20 6.87
C ILE A 97 -2.49 -11.42 7.35
N LYS A 98 -2.14 -10.97 8.57
CA LYS A 98 -0.78 -11.05 9.07
C LYS A 98 -0.19 -12.47 9.06
N PRO A 99 -0.89 -13.53 9.52
CA PRO A 99 -0.34 -14.88 9.44
C PRO A 99 -0.07 -15.37 8.01
N VAL A 100 -0.83 -14.88 7.03
CA VAL A 100 -0.59 -15.17 5.61
C VAL A 100 0.67 -14.46 5.12
N VAL A 101 0.84 -13.19 5.50
CA VAL A 101 2.06 -12.43 5.22
C VAL A 101 3.28 -13.13 5.81
N ASP A 102 3.22 -13.52 7.09
CA ASP A 102 4.30 -14.22 7.77
C ASP A 102 4.65 -15.56 7.07
N TYR A 103 3.64 -16.28 6.58
CA TYR A 103 3.86 -17.49 5.78
C TYR A 103 4.58 -17.19 4.45
N VAL A 104 4.09 -16.22 3.68
CA VAL A 104 4.70 -15.82 2.41
C VAL A 104 6.16 -15.36 2.62
N HIS A 105 6.43 -14.60 3.68
CA HIS A 105 7.78 -14.19 4.08
C HIS A 105 8.66 -15.38 4.45
N SER A 106 8.12 -16.39 5.15
CA SER A 106 8.86 -17.61 5.50
C SER A 106 9.33 -18.40 4.26
N LYS A 107 8.64 -18.25 3.12
CA LYS A 107 9.03 -18.81 1.82
C LYS A 107 10.06 -17.94 1.07
N GLY A 108 10.47 -16.82 1.66
CA GLY A 108 11.34 -15.83 1.04
C GLY A 108 10.69 -15.08 -0.13
N LEU A 109 9.35 -14.99 -0.12
CA LEU A 109 8.55 -14.20 -1.05
C LEU A 109 8.05 -12.92 -0.33
N LYS A 110 7.46 -12.01 -1.09
CA LYS A 110 6.89 -10.74 -0.62
C LYS A 110 5.38 -10.76 -0.79
N PHE A 111 4.66 -10.15 0.13
CA PHE A 111 3.19 -10.14 0.11
C PHE A 111 2.65 -8.78 -0.34
N GLY A 112 1.66 -8.79 -1.24
CA GLY A 112 0.95 -7.61 -1.69
C GLY A 112 -0.54 -7.67 -1.37
N ILE A 113 -1.12 -6.51 -1.12
CA ILE A 113 -2.56 -6.32 -0.88
C ILE A 113 -3.14 -5.33 -1.89
N TYR A 114 -4.46 -5.29 -1.96
CA TYR A 114 -5.23 -4.43 -2.84
C TYR A 114 -6.13 -3.47 -2.05
N SER A 115 -6.24 -2.24 -2.54
CA SER A 115 -7.29 -1.29 -2.14
C SER A 115 -7.58 -0.32 -3.30
N ASP A 116 -8.37 0.72 -3.05
CA ASP A 116 -8.87 1.67 -4.03
C ASP A 116 -8.82 3.11 -3.49
N ALA A 117 -8.50 4.08 -4.36
CA ALA A 117 -8.48 5.51 -4.06
C ALA A 117 -9.87 6.16 -3.99
N GLY A 118 -10.92 5.41 -4.29
CA GLY A 118 -12.32 5.74 -4.14
C GLY A 118 -12.92 5.23 -2.84
N ARG A 119 -14.23 5.47 -2.70
CA ARG A 119 -14.99 5.07 -1.50
C ARG A 119 -15.20 3.58 -1.39
N LYS A 120 -15.16 2.89 -2.53
CA LYS A 120 -15.32 1.45 -2.65
C LYS A 120 -14.29 0.93 -3.65
N THR A 121 -13.89 -0.32 -3.49
CA THR A 121 -13.15 -1.07 -4.50
C THR A 121 -14.02 -1.39 -5.70
N CYS A 122 -13.43 -1.91 -6.77
CA CYS A 122 -14.18 -2.29 -7.96
C CYS A 122 -15.25 -3.38 -7.72
N GLN A 123 -15.09 -4.24 -6.69
CA GLN A 123 -16.13 -5.17 -6.22
C GLN A 123 -17.15 -4.55 -5.25
N GLY A 124 -17.09 -3.24 -5.02
CA GLY A 124 -18.03 -2.54 -4.14
C GLY A 124 -17.75 -2.71 -2.64
N LEU A 125 -16.60 -3.28 -2.27
CA LEU A 125 -16.11 -3.42 -0.90
C LEU A 125 -15.45 -2.11 -0.42
N PRO A 126 -15.13 -1.93 0.86
CA PRO A 126 -14.50 -0.69 1.32
C PRO A 126 -13.19 -0.37 0.59
N GLY A 127 -13.13 0.82 -0.03
CA GLY A 127 -11.90 1.45 -0.52
C GLY A 127 -11.29 2.36 0.55
N SER A 128 -10.13 2.95 0.27
CA SER A 128 -9.34 3.70 1.27
C SER A 128 -9.57 5.20 1.27
N ARG A 129 -10.43 5.75 0.42
CA ARG A 129 -10.69 7.20 0.40
C ARG A 129 -11.17 7.72 1.76
N GLY A 130 -10.42 8.66 2.34
CA GLY A 130 -10.67 9.24 3.67
C GLY A 130 -10.12 8.42 4.83
N TYR A 131 -9.50 7.26 4.57
CA TYR A 131 -8.90 6.36 5.55
C TYR A 131 -7.44 6.04 5.21
N GLU A 132 -6.81 6.78 4.31
CA GLU A 132 -5.52 6.46 3.69
C GLU A 132 -4.43 6.22 4.74
N TYR A 133 -4.31 7.12 5.72
CA TYR A 133 -3.35 7.00 6.81
C TYR A 133 -3.64 5.84 7.75
N GLN A 134 -4.92 5.52 7.97
CA GLN A 134 -5.32 4.40 8.83
C GLN A 134 -5.05 3.07 8.15
N ASP A 135 -5.46 2.94 6.90
CA ASP A 135 -5.26 1.75 6.10
C ASP A 135 -3.76 1.49 5.85
N ALA A 136 -2.98 2.54 5.53
CA ALA A 136 -1.52 2.41 5.38
C ALA A 136 -0.83 1.90 6.66
N ARG A 137 -1.23 2.39 7.85
CA ARG A 137 -0.73 1.87 9.13
C ARG A 137 -1.10 0.41 9.35
N THR A 138 -2.32 0.03 8.98
CA THR A 138 -2.79 -1.36 9.05
C THR A 138 -1.99 -2.28 8.13
N TYR A 139 -1.76 -1.87 6.88
CA TYR A 139 -0.97 -2.65 5.93
C TYR A 139 0.49 -2.79 6.39
N ALA A 140 1.07 -1.70 6.91
CA ALA A 140 2.42 -1.73 7.48
C ALA A 140 2.51 -2.66 8.70
N SER A 141 1.53 -2.63 9.60
CA SER A 141 1.52 -3.48 10.81
C SER A 141 1.32 -4.96 10.50
N TRP A 142 0.63 -5.28 9.40
CA TRP A 142 0.52 -6.64 8.87
C TRP A 142 1.78 -7.12 8.14
N GLY A 143 2.72 -6.22 7.82
CA GLY A 143 3.95 -6.58 7.10
C GLY A 143 3.80 -6.60 5.58
N VAL A 144 2.78 -5.96 5.01
CA VAL A 144 2.60 -5.87 3.55
C VAL A 144 3.81 -5.23 2.89
N ASP A 145 4.20 -5.70 1.70
CA ASP A 145 5.33 -5.21 0.90
C ASP A 145 4.92 -4.49 -0.38
N TYR A 146 3.66 -4.65 -0.80
CA TYR A 146 3.14 -4.11 -2.05
C TYR A 146 1.66 -3.71 -1.88
N LEU A 147 1.29 -2.53 -2.38
CA LEU A 147 -0.10 -2.09 -2.48
C LEU A 147 -0.45 -1.85 -3.96
N LYS A 148 -1.37 -2.65 -4.50
CA LYS A 148 -2.12 -2.31 -5.72
C LYS A 148 -3.24 -1.34 -5.31
N TYR A 149 -3.29 -0.17 -5.95
CA TYR A 149 -4.23 0.88 -5.57
C TYR A 149 -5.05 1.37 -6.75
N ASP A 150 -6.32 0.93 -6.76
CA ASP A 150 -7.24 1.08 -7.87
C ASP A 150 -7.95 2.45 -7.89
N TRP A 151 -8.80 2.65 -8.90
CA TRP A 151 -9.43 3.93 -9.20
C TRP A 151 -10.95 3.83 -9.38
N CYS A 152 -11.63 2.81 -8.86
CA CYS A 152 -13.09 2.72 -8.92
C CYS A 152 -13.76 3.68 -7.91
N TYR A 153 -15.05 4.02 -8.11
CA TYR A 153 -15.82 4.87 -7.18
C TYR A 153 -15.14 6.17 -6.73
N HIS A 154 -14.26 6.72 -7.56
CA HIS A 154 -13.46 7.92 -7.28
C HIS A 154 -14.27 9.22 -7.38
N GLY A 155 -15.36 9.22 -8.15
CA GLY A 155 -16.21 10.40 -8.36
C GLY A 155 -15.44 11.51 -9.08
N LYS A 156 -15.46 12.73 -8.52
CA LYS A 156 -14.80 13.91 -9.11
C LYS A 156 -13.39 14.18 -8.56
N GLN A 157 -12.73 13.18 -7.98
CA GLN A 157 -11.38 13.33 -7.42
C GLN A 157 -10.34 13.63 -8.49
N ASN A 158 -9.31 14.40 -8.11
CA ASN A 158 -8.08 14.52 -8.88
C ASN A 158 -7.19 13.29 -8.57
N SER A 159 -6.81 12.55 -9.61
CA SER A 159 -6.00 11.32 -9.48
C SER A 159 -4.66 11.57 -8.84
N GLU A 160 -3.87 12.50 -9.37
CA GLU A 160 -2.54 12.82 -8.86
C GLU A 160 -2.58 13.15 -7.36
N ALA A 161 -3.53 13.99 -6.92
CA ALA A 161 -3.69 14.34 -5.52
C ALA A 161 -4.09 13.14 -4.65
N SER A 162 -5.04 12.30 -5.10
CA SER A 162 -5.48 11.12 -4.38
C SER A 162 -4.36 10.07 -4.23
N TYR A 163 -3.60 9.81 -5.29
CA TYR A 163 -2.45 8.89 -5.23
C TYR A 163 -1.31 9.47 -4.39
N LYS A 164 -1.03 10.78 -4.45
CA LYS A 164 -0.06 11.44 -3.56
C LYS A 164 -0.42 11.28 -2.08
N LEU A 165 -1.71 11.39 -1.74
CA LEU A 165 -2.19 11.21 -0.36
C LEU A 165 -1.89 9.80 0.16
N MET A 166 -2.16 8.76 -0.62
CA MET A 166 -1.84 7.39 -0.23
C MET A 166 -0.31 7.14 -0.21
N ARG A 167 0.47 7.70 -1.14
CA ARG A 167 1.94 7.64 -1.07
C ARG A 167 2.45 8.18 0.28
N ASP A 168 1.99 9.37 0.66
CA ASP A 168 2.44 10.02 1.90
C ASP A 168 1.99 9.23 3.14
N ALA A 169 0.79 8.64 3.09
CA ALA A 169 0.30 7.74 4.12
C ALA A 169 1.17 6.48 4.28
N LEU A 170 1.54 5.82 3.17
CA LEU A 170 2.44 4.66 3.16
C LEU A 170 3.81 5.03 3.73
N TYR A 171 4.37 6.14 3.29
CA TYR A 171 5.66 6.61 3.79
C TYR A 171 5.62 6.89 5.30
N LYS A 172 4.56 7.57 5.77
CA LYS A 172 4.37 7.87 7.20
C LYS A 172 4.15 6.60 8.05
N ALA A 173 3.63 5.53 7.46
CA ALA A 173 3.46 4.24 8.16
C ALA A 173 4.81 3.55 8.45
N GLY A 174 5.92 3.96 7.83
CA GLY A 174 7.28 3.60 8.22
C GLY A 174 7.77 2.24 7.74
N ARG A 175 6.91 1.42 7.09
CA ARG A 175 7.31 0.20 6.40
C ARG A 175 7.44 0.47 4.89
N PRO A 176 8.59 0.13 4.25
CA PRO A 176 8.72 0.22 2.80
C PRO A 176 7.70 -0.66 2.07
N ILE A 177 6.83 -0.05 1.27
CA ILE A 177 5.77 -0.70 0.49
C ILE A 177 5.87 -0.22 -0.96
N VAL A 178 5.95 -1.15 -1.91
CA VAL A 178 5.85 -0.86 -3.35
C VAL A 178 4.44 -0.37 -3.63
N PHE A 179 4.33 0.82 -4.23
CA PHE A 179 3.05 1.48 -4.48
C PHE A 179 2.70 1.46 -5.96
N SER A 180 1.79 0.58 -6.35
CA SER A 180 1.36 0.37 -7.74
C SER A 180 0.05 1.11 -8.03
N ILE A 181 0.12 2.07 -8.94
CA ILE A 181 -1.00 2.91 -9.37
C ILE A 181 -1.82 2.17 -10.42
N CYS A 182 -3.10 1.94 -10.13
CA CYS A 182 -4.06 1.31 -11.03
C CYS A 182 -5.19 2.30 -11.38
N GLU A 183 -4.89 3.29 -12.23
CA GLU A 183 -5.89 4.26 -12.74
C GLU A 183 -6.16 4.15 -14.25
N TRP A 184 -5.68 3.05 -14.85
CA TRP A 184 -5.94 2.61 -16.23
C TRP A 184 -5.47 3.57 -17.34
N GLY A 185 -4.55 4.48 -17.04
CA GLY A 185 -4.04 5.48 -17.98
C GLY A 185 -4.96 6.69 -18.18
N THR A 186 -6.10 6.75 -17.49
CA THR A 186 -7.19 7.69 -17.80
C THR A 186 -6.82 9.15 -17.58
N THR A 187 -5.93 9.41 -16.62
CA THR A 187 -5.48 10.74 -16.24
C THR A 187 -4.02 11.01 -16.60
N LYS A 188 -3.50 10.27 -17.60
CA LYS A 188 -2.14 10.43 -18.13
C LYS A 188 -1.05 10.29 -17.06
N PRO A 189 -1.03 9.18 -16.30
CA PRO A 189 -0.12 8.97 -15.16
C PRO A 189 1.35 9.09 -15.54
N TRP A 190 1.72 8.81 -16.79
CA TRP A 190 3.09 9.00 -17.29
C TRP A 190 3.61 10.45 -17.14
N LEU A 191 2.74 11.44 -16.90
CA LEU A 191 3.13 12.83 -16.66
C LEU A 191 3.43 13.14 -15.17
N TRP A 192 2.92 12.36 -14.22
CA TRP A 192 2.95 12.71 -12.79
C TRP A 192 3.31 11.55 -11.85
N ALA A 193 3.11 10.30 -12.27
CA ALA A 193 3.24 9.12 -11.41
C ALA A 193 4.68 8.81 -10.98
N LYS A 194 5.69 9.32 -11.70
CA LYS A 194 7.11 9.08 -11.42
C LYS A 194 7.48 9.39 -9.97
N ASP A 195 6.93 10.48 -9.42
CA ASP A 195 7.21 10.93 -8.04
C ASP A 195 6.14 10.46 -7.04
N VAL A 196 5.24 9.58 -7.47
CA VAL A 196 4.10 9.12 -6.69
C VAL A 196 4.17 7.62 -6.41
N GLY A 197 4.16 6.80 -7.46
CA GLY A 197 4.20 5.35 -7.39
C GLY A 197 5.57 4.77 -7.72
N HIS A 198 5.61 3.46 -7.91
CA HIS A 198 6.77 2.69 -8.35
C HIS A 198 6.46 1.94 -9.64
#